data_AF-A0A2E6DPY7-F1
#
_entry.id   AF-A0A2E6DPY7-F1
#
_cell.length_a   1.000
_cell.length_b   1.000
_cell.length_c   1.000
_cell.angle_alpha   90.00
_cell.angle_beta   90.00
_cell.angle_gamma   90.00
#
_symmetry.space_group_name_H-M   'P 1'
#
loop_
_entity.id
_entity.type
_entity.pdbx_description
1 polymer ?
#
loop_
_entity_poly.entity_id
_entity_poly.type
_entity_poly.pdbx_seq_one_letter_code
_entity_poly.pdbx_strand_id
1 'polypeptide(L)'
;MGYQGPDQGYALRLCSVFRDQLHVTEREDLTDVERGCVQIALKRASLFGRAPVIYDLEIAYRIWGFLDDEADLGLIEIREQRFEGVSEAHHYADTRALVATVGDEVLMMTPSEIEDRHVADWASLLELS
;
A
#
# COMPACT_ATOMS: atom_id res chain seq x y z
N MET A 1 -25.88 -11.47 3.55
CA MET A 1 -25.96 -10.05 3.17
C MET A 1 -24.55 -9.58 2.87
N GLY A 2 -24.24 -9.36 1.59
CA GLY A 2 -22.89 -9.00 1.14
C GLY A 2 -22.62 -7.52 1.43
N TYR A 3 -21.64 -7.26 2.28
CA TYR A 3 -21.02 -5.95 2.35
C TYR A 3 -20.17 -5.83 1.08
N GLN A 4 -20.64 -5.06 0.08
CA GLN A 4 -19.69 -4.47 -0.88
C GLN A 4 -18.68 -3.70 -0.02
N GLY A 5 -17.40 -4.07 -0.12
CA GLY A 5 -16.34 -3.41 0.63
C GLY A 5 -16.41 -1.89 0.45
N PRO A 6 -15.99 -1.10 1.45
CA PRO A 6 -16.14 0.34 1.44
C PRO A 6 -15.53 0.93 0.17
N ASP A 7 -16.37 1.52 -0.69
CA ASP A 7 -16.09 2.24 -1.94
C ASP A 7 -14.67 2.12 -2.53
N GLN A 8 -14.28 0.94 -3.03
CA GLN A 8 -13.00 0.76 -3.74
C GLN A 8 -12.84 1.76 -4.91
N GLY A 9 -13.93 2.08 -5.61
CA GLY A 9 -13.94 3.11 -6.67
C GLY A 9 -13.72 4.53 -6.15
N TYR A 10 -14.01 4.82 -4.88
CA TYR A 10 -13.61 6.07 -4.24
C TYR A 10 -12.13 6.05 -3.84
N ALA A 11 -11.63 4.95 -3.27
CA ALA A 11 -10.21 4.81 -2.96
C ALA A 11 -9.30 5.00 -4.19
N LEU A 12 -9.67 4.38 -5.33
CA LEU A 12 -8.95 4.58 -6.60
C LEU A 12 -8.94 6.04 -7.08
N ARG A 13 -9.98 6.82 -6.77
CA ARG A 13 -9.98 8.26 -7.08
C ARG A 13 -8.99 9.03 -6.23
N LEU A 14 -8.80 8.64 -4.97
CA LEU A 14 -7.85 9.30 -4.07
C LEU A 14 -6.39 9.08 -4.50
N CYS A 15 -6.06 8.01 -5.23
CA CYS A 15 -4.73 7.79 -5.81
C CYS A 15 -4.26 8.97 -6.69
N SER A 16 -5.20 9.63 -7.39
CA SER A 16 -4.87 10.78 -8.25
C SER A 16 -4.19 11.94 -7.51
N VAL A 17 -4.36 12.05 -6.19
CA VAL A 17 -3.72 13.08 -5.36
C VAL A 17 -2.22 12.83 -5.16
N PHE A 18 -1.80 11.56 -5.26
CA PHE A 18 -0.42 11.16 -4.99
C PHE A 18 0.39 10.92 -6.26
N ARG A 19 -0.23 10.73 -7.43
CA ARG A 19 0.46 10.31 -8.67
C ARG A 19 1.75 11.05 -8.99
N ASP A 20 1.74 12.38 -8.84
CA ASP A 20 2.91 13.21 -9.15
C ASP A 20 4.02 13.13 -8.08
N GLN A 21 3.75 12.48 -6.95
CA GLN A 21 4.67 12.24 -5.83
C GLN A 21 5.14 10.79 -5.77
N LEU A 22 4.60 9.88 -6.60
CA LEU A 22 4.96 8.47 -6.54
C LEU A 22 6.27 8.20 -7.27
N HIS A 23 7.21 7.59 -6.56
CA HIS A 23 8.49 7.13 -7.09
C HIS A 23 8.40 5.65 -7.46
N VAL A 24 8.09 5.37 -8.72
CA VAL A 24 8.00 4.03 -9.33
C VAL A 24 9.13 3.81 -10.34
N THR A 25 9.69 2.60 -10.38
CA THR A 25 10.73 2.24 -11.35
C THR A 25 10.14 1.85 -12.70
N GLU A 26 10.99 1.71 -13.72
CA GLU A 26 10.57 1.24 -15.06
C GLU A 26 10.05 -0.21 -15.07
N ARG A 27 10.29 -0.98 -14.01
CA ARG A 27 9.85 -2.37 -13.88
C ARG A 27 8.51 -2.51 -13.16
N GLU A 28 8.02 -1.43 -12.57
CA GLU A 28 6.77 -1.41 -11.82
C GLU A 28 5.65 -0.83 -12.69
N ASP A 29 4.48 -1.47 -12.65
CA ASP A 29 3.28 -0.91 -13.25
C ASP A 29 2.54 -0.02 -12.23
N LEU A 30 2.25 1.22 -12.62
CA LEU A 30 1.57 2.17 -11.73
C LEU A 30 0.16 1.69 -11.33
N THR A 31 -0.54 0.96 -12.20
CA THR A 31 -1.86 0.42 -11.90
C THR A 31 -1.76 -0.65 -10.81
N ASP A 32 -0.76 -1.52 -10.90
CA ASP A 32 -0.47 -2.53 -9.88
C ASP A 32 -0.16 -1.88 -8.53
N VAL A 33 0.70 -0.85 -8.52
CA VAL A 33 1.01 -0.05 -7.33
C VAL A 33 -0.25 0.57 -6.72
N GLU A 34 -1.06 1.26 -7.53
CA GLU A 34 -2.32 1.85 -7.07
C GLU A 34 -3.28 0.80 -6.52
N ARG A 35 -3.42 -0.35 -7.19
CA ARG A 35 -4.32 -1.43 -6.75
C ARG A 35 -3.86 -2.03 -5.43
N GLY A 36 -2.57 -2.35 -5.30
CA GLY A 36 -2.00 -2.92 -4.09
C GLY A 36 -2.16 -1.98 -2.90
N CYS A 37 -1.77 -0.71 -3.06
CA CYS A 37 -1.89 0.29 -2.01
C CYS A 37 -3.35 0.60 -1.64
N VAL A 38 -4.28 0.57 -2.60
CA VAL A 38 -5.72 0.67 -2.30
C VAL A 38 -6.20 -0.47 -1.41
N GLN A 39 -5.77 -1.71 -1.64
CA GLN A 39 -6.20 -2.83 -0.80
C GLN A 39 -5.65 -2.75 0.63
N ILE A 40 -4.42 -2.27 0.79
CA ILE A 40 -3.83 -1.99 2.10
C ILE A 40 -4.59 -0.85 2.80
N ALA A 41 -4.89 0.23 2.07
CA ALA A 41 -5.69 1.35 2.56
C ALA A 41 -7.10 0.92 3.00
N LEU A 42 -7.74 0.03 2.24
CA LEU A 42 -9.04 -0.55 2.59
C LEU A 42 -8.97 -1.43 3.85
N LYS A 43 -7.89 -2.21 4.02
CA LYS A 43 -7.64 -2.98 5.24
C LYS A 43 -7.56 -2.04 6.44
N ARG A 44 -6.76 -0.98 6.36
CA ARG A 44 -6.68 0.04 7.42
C ARG A 44 -8.03 0.68 7.72
N ALA A 45 -8.74 1.16 6.69
CA ALA A 45 -10.05 1.78 6.86
C ALA A 45 -11.05 0.88 7.59
N SER A 46 -10.99 -0.42 7.29
CA SER A 46 -11.81 -1.45 7.94
C SER A 46 -11.47 -1.63 9.42
N LEU A 47 -10.19 -1.55 9.82
CA LEU A 47 -9.78 -1.58 11.23
C LEU A 47 -10.40 -0.43 12.05
N PHE A 48 -10.62 0.73 11.41
CA PHE A 48 -11.27 1.88 12.02
C PHE A 48 -12.79 1.96 11.79
N GLY A 49 -13.40 0.96 11.13
CA GLY A 49 -14.85 0.91 10.91
C GLY A 49 -15.41 2.05 10.05
N ARG A 50 -14.61 2.60 9.11
CA ARG A 50 -14.98 3.76 8.29
C ARG A 50 -14.66 3.55 6.80
N ALA A 51 -15.16 4.44 5.95
CA ALA A 51 -14.73 4.53 4.54
C ALA A 51 -13.25 4.97 4.44
N PRO A 52 -12.54 4.61 3.36
CA PRO A 52 -11.15 5.04 3.14
C PRO A 52 -11.04 6.56 2.99
N VAL A 53 -9.96 7.13 3.51
CA VAL A 53 -9.59 8.54 3.41
C VAL A 53 -8.17 8.67 2.87
N ILE A 54 -7.73 9.89 2.57
CA ILE A 54 -6.42 10.16 1.97
C ILE A 54 -5.25 9.58 2.79
N TYR A 55 -5.33 9.66 4.12
CA TYR A 55 -4.30 9.14 5.03
C TYR A 55 -4.14 7.62 4.99
N ASP A 56 -5.14 6.86 4.53
CA ASP A 56 -4.96 5.42 4.36
C ASP A 56 -4.04 5.09 3.20
N LEU A 57 -4.15 5.87 2.11
CA LEU A 57 -3.28 5.73 0.95
C LEU A 57 -1.88 6.26 1.24
N GLU A 58 -1.79 7.41 1.92
CA GLU A 58 -0.50 7.96 2.35
C GLU A 58 0.30 6.91 3.14
N ILE A 59 -0.34 6.24 4.10
CA ILE A 59 0.29 5.17 4.87
C ILE A 59 0.66 3.98 3.99
N ALA A 60 -0.23 3.53 3.11
CA ALA A 60 0.09 2.42 2.20
C ALA A 60 1.28 2.73 1.28
N TYR A 61 1.37 3.96 0.76
CA TYR A 61 2.48 4.38 -0.08
C TYR A 61 3.78 4.58 0.71
N ARG A 62 3.72 5.15 1.92
CA ARG A 62 4.90 5.29 2.79
C ARG A 62 5.47 3.94 3.22
N ILE A 63 4.63 2.99 3.63
CA ILE A 63 5.10 1.65 4.02
C ILE A 63 5.94 1.01 2.91
N TRP A 64 5.52 1.18 1.66
CA TRP A 64 6.19 0.64 0.48
C TRP A 64 7.20 1.59 -0.18
N GLY A 65 7.53 2.71 0.47
CA GLY A 65 8.56 3.65 0.01
C GLY A 65 8.22 4.34 -1.32
N PHE A 66 6.95 4.39 -1.73
CA PHE A 66 6.56 5.07 -2.96
C PHE A 66 6.55 6.59 -2.84
N LEU A 67 6.61 7.13 -1.61
CA LEU A 67 6.71 8.57 -1.34
C LEU A 67 8.14 8.98 -0.92
N ASP A 68 9.11 8.10 -1.15
CA ASP A 68 10.54 8.30 -0.87
C ASP A 68 11.32 8.17 -2.19
N ASP A 69 12.03 9.23 -2.58
CA ASP A 69 12.85 9.25 -3.80
C ASP A 69 14.21 8.57 -3.63
N GLU A 70 14.60 8.28 -2.38
CA GLU A 70 15.82 7.59 -1.99
C GLU A 70 15.54 6.22 -1.34
N ALA A 71 14.39 5.61 -1.65
CA ALA A 71 13.99 4.30 -1.11
C ALA A 71 15.08 3.22 -1.31
N ASP A 72 15.28 2.41 -0.27
CA ASP A 72 16.31 1.35 -0.25
C ASP A 72 16.14 0.34 -1.40
N LEU A 73 17.25 -0.05 -2.03
CA LEU A 73 17.23 -0.99 -3.17
C LEU A 73 16.59 -2.34 -2.80
N GLY A 74 16.79 -2.83 -1.58
CA GLY A 74 16.18 -4.07 -1.11
C GLY A 74 14.65 -3.96 -1.02
N LEU A 75 14.13 -2.80 -0.65
CA LEU A 75 12.68 -2.55 -0.68
C LEU A 75 12.17 -2.51 -2.12
N ILE A 76 12.89 -1.84 -3.03
CA ILE A 76 12.55 -1.77 -4.46
C ILE A 76 12.46 -3.19 -5.07
N GLU A 77 13.44 -4.05 -4.81
CA GLU A 77 13.43 -5.44 -5.30
C GLU A 77 12.23 -6.25 -4.78
N ILE A 78 11.81 -6.01 -3.54
CA ILE A 78 10.65 -6.69 -2.95
C ILE A 78 9.35 -6.17 -3.57
N ARG A 79 9.18 -4.86 -3.72
CA ARG A 79 7.94 -4.32 -4.31
C ARG A 79 7.80 -4.66 -5.79
N GLU A 80 8.89 -4.71 -6.56
CA GLU A 80 8.87 -5.23 -7.94
C GLU A 80 8.23 -6.61 -8.01
N GLN A 81 8.55 -7.51 -7.08
CA GLN A 81 8.00 -8.87 -7.04
C GLN A 81 6.59 -8.93 -6.45
N ARG A 82 6.30 -8.15 -5.41
CA ARG A 82 5.04 -8.26 -4.65
C ARG A 82 3.88 -7.53 -5.31
N PHE A 83 4.16 -6.51 -6.13
CA PHE A 83 3.13 -5.76 -6.84
C PHE A 83 2.87 -6.28 -8.25
N GLU A 84 3.80 -7.03 -8.86
CA GLU A 84 3.63 -7.57 -10.22
C GLU A 84 2.29 -8.29 -10.41
N GLY A 85 1.48 -7.79 -11.35
CA GLY A 85 0.20 -8.39 -11.75
C GLY A 85 -0.94 -8.22 -10.74
N VAL A 86 -0.77 -7.45 -9.67
CA VAL A 86 -1.82 -7.25 -8.63
C VAL A 86 -3.11 -6.65 -9.20
N SER A 87 -3.04 -5.89 -10.28
CA SER A 87 -4.21 -5.31 -10.93
C SER A 87 -5.02 -6.31 -11.76
N GLU A 88 -4.46 -7.48 -12.06
CA GLU A 88 -5.08 -8.51 -12.87
C GLU A 88 -6.16 -9.29 -12.10
N ALA A 89 -7.30 -9.54 -12.74
CA ALA A 89 -8.49 -10.10 -12.07
C ALA A 89 -8.28 -11.52 -11.50
N HIS A 90 -7.30 -12.27 -12.02
CA HIS A 90 -7.02 -13.65 -11.59
C HIS A 90 -6.01 -13.73 -10.43
N HIS A 91 -5.38 -12.61 -10.06
CA HIS A 91 -4.31 -12.51 -9.05
C HIS A 91 -4.84 -12.11 -7.65
N TYR A 92 -6.05 -12.56 -7.32
CA TYR A 92 -6.65 -12.29 -6.00
C TYR A 92 -5.83 -12.88 -4.85
N ALA A 93 -5.18 -14.03 -5.06
CA ALA A 93 -4.30 -14.64 -4.07
C ALA A 93 -3.07 -13.77 -3.80
N ASP A 94 -2.46 -13.21 -4.86
CA ASP A 94 -1.27 -12.37 -4.76
C ASP A 94 -1.59 -11.04 -4.10
N THR A 95 -2.74 -10.45 -4.44
CA THR A 95 -3.27 -9.26 -3.75
C THR A 95 -3.44 -9.51 -2.25
N ARG A 96 -3.99 -10.66 -1.88
CA ARG A 96 -4.19 -11.04 -0.46
C ARG A 96 -2.85 -11.27 0.24
N ALA A 97 -1.89 -11.89 -0.43
CA ALA A 97 -0.55 -12.10 0.09
C ALA A 97 0.17 -10.76 0.31
N LEU A 98 0.10 -9.84 -0.65
CA LEU A 98 0.62 -8.47 -0.53
C LEU A 98 0.02 -7.77 0.70
N VAL A 99 -1.30 -7.75 0.83
CA VAL A 99 -1.98 -7.08 1.96
C VAL A 99 -1.64 -7.73 3.31
N ALA A 100 -1.38 -9.04 3.32
CA ALA A 100 -0.99 -9.76 4.53
C ALA A 100 0.42 -9.41 5.02
N THR A 101 1.30 -8.88 4.15
CA THR A 101 2.65 -8.44 4.56
C THR A 101 2.63 -7.26 5.52
N VAL A 102 1.52 -6.52 5.64
CA VAL A 102 1.44 -5.36 6.54
C VAL A 102 0.60 -5.71 7.75
N GLY A 103 1.23 -5.85 8.92
CA GLY A 103 0.58 -6.19 10.18
C GLY A 103 -0.43 -5.13 10.64
N ASP A 104 -1.44 -5.55 11.40
CA ASP A 104 -2.50 -4.65 11.87
C ASP A 104 -1.97 -3.56 12.81
N GLU A 105 -0.94 -3.86 13.61
CA GLU A 105 -0.27 -2.89 14.48
C GLU A 105 0.37 -1.75 13.68
N VAL A 106 1.06 -2.09 12.58
CA VAL A 106 1.61 -1.10 11.64
C VAL A 106 0.48 -0.28 11.02
N LEU A 107 -0.60 -0.94 10.58
CA LEU A 107 -1.76 -0.27 10.02
C LEU A 107 -2.58 0.54 11.02
N MET A 108 -2.25 0.55 12.32
CA MET A 108 -2.86 1.44 13.30
C MET A 108 -2.01 2.66 13.64
N MET A 109 -0.75 2.71 13.19
CA MET A 109 0.16 3.85 13.39
C MET A 109 -0.33 5.12 12.66
N THR A 110 0.16 6.27 13.08
CA THR A 110 -0.05 7.56 12.40
C THR A 110 0.88 7.70 11.19
N PRO A 111 0.56 8.59 10.24
CA PRO A 111 1.43 8.82 9.07
C PRO A 111 2.87 9.25 9.44
N SER A 112 3.04 9.99 10.55
CA SER A 112 4.36 10.41 11.05
C SER A 112 5.14 9.26 11.67
N GLU A 113 4.47 8.38 12.44
CA GLU A 113 5.14 7.19 13.01
C GLU A 113 5.61 6.23 11.92
N ILE A 114 4.81 6.07 10.85
CA ILE A 114 5.20 5.28 9.68
C ILE A 114 6.41 5.91 8.97
N GLU A 115 6.42 7.23 8.79
CA GLU A 115 7.54 7.95 8.18
C GLU A 115 8.84 7.77 8.98
N ASP A 116 8.80 8.02 10.29
CA ASP A 116 9.95 7.83 11.18
C ASP A 116 10.46 6.39 11.17
N ARG A 117 9.54 5.40 11.19
CA ARG A 117 9.89 3.98 11.18
C ARG A 117 10.44 3.54 9.83
N HIS A 118 9.90 4.07 8.73
CA HIS A 118 10.36 3.77 7.37
C HIS A 118 11.81 4.21 7.18
N VAL A 119 12.11 5.46 7.55
CA VAL A 119 13.47 6.03 7.49
C VAL A 119 14.43 5.25 8.37
N ALA A 120 14.00 4.82 9.56
CA ALA A 120 14.86 4.09 10.49
C ALA A 120 15.12 2.64 10.05
N ASP A 121 14.09 1.93 9.61
CA ASP A 121 14.10 0.49 9.33
C ASP A 121 12.78 0.09 8.64
N TRP A 122 12.71 0.31 7.34
CA TRP A 122 11.54 -0.02 6.50
C TRP A 122 11.12 -1.49 6.60
N ALA A 123 12.09 -2.41 6.77
CA ALA A 123 11.82 -3.84 6.77
C ALA A 123 10.92 -4.24 7.94
N SER A 124 11.00 -3.53 9.06
CA SER A 124 10.13 -3.76 10.21
C SER A 124 8.66 -3.43 10.01
N LEU A 125 8.33 -2.66 8.97
CA LEU A 125 6.93 -2.36 8.61
C LEU A 125 6.28 -3.54 7.87
N LEU A 126 7.08 -4.54 7.48
CA LEU A 126 6.69 -5.64 6.62
C LEU A 126 6.97 -7.00 7.29
N GLU A 127 5.98 -7.88 7.25
CA GLU A 127 6.07 -9.29 7.63
C GLU A 127 6.54 -10.12 6.43
N LEU A 128 7.84 -10.00 6.14
CA LEU A 128 8.50 -10.70 5.02
C LEU A 128 8.88 -12.13 5.43
N SER A 129 7.91 -13.05 5.42
CA SER A 129 8.13 -14.50 5.61
C SER A 129 8.20 -15.25 4.29
#